data_AF-A0A832K0V9-F1
#
_entry.id   AF-A0A832K0V9-F1
#
_cell.length_a   1.000
_cell.length_b   1.000
_cell.length_c   1.000
_cell.angle_alpha   90.00
_cell.angle_beta   90.00
_cell.angle_gamma   90.00
#
_symmetry.space_group_name_H-M   'P 1'
#
loop_
_entity.id
_entity.type
_entity.pdbx_description
1 polymer ?
#
loop_
_entity_poly.entity_id
_entity_poly.type
_entity_poly.pdbx_seq_one_letter_code
_entity_poly.pdbx_strand_id
1 'polypeptide(L)'
;MSPAQNQLYWREWGAVVRTCKTNGWPVPDRHDLHTQALGGDKSHLAFTNADFDLVLAQFRAISQPANLHAQLRAQDQPRLRMIWSIQHLAPPAYWQHIARAKFGTADLDALSLHQIHHLRITLAARARAKDSQSGDNLPGSRPDSDQAPAAASPPAGA
;
A
#
# COMPACT_ATOMS: atom_id res chain seq x y z
N MET A 1 -8.28 -3.49 9.38
CA MET A 1 -7.03 -3.51 10.18
C MET A 1 -6.36 -4.87 10.09
N SER A 2 -5.04 -4.94 9.92
CA SER A 2 -4.30 -6.21 9.88
C SER A 2 -4.04 -6.79 11.28
N PRO A 3 -3.72 -8.10 11.43
CA PRO A 3 -3.36 -8.68 12.73
C PRO A 3 -2.20 -7.97 13.41
N ALA A 4 -1.17 -7.57 12.65
CA ALA A 4 -0.03 -6.84 13.17
C ALA A 4 -0.42 -5.43 13.65
N GLN A 5 -1.30 -4.74 12.92
CA GLN A 5 -1.86 -3.46 13.37
C GLN A 5 -2.67 -3.63 14.65
N ASN A 6 -3.44 -4.72 14.78
CA ASN A 6 -4.19 -5.03 16.00
C ASN A 6 -3.29 -5.26 17.22
N GLN A 7 -2.20 -6.01 17.05
CA GLN A 7 -1.23 -6.18 18.13
C GLN A 7 -0.57 -4.85 18.54
N LEU A 8 -0.17 -4.04 17.55
CA LEU A 8 0.41 -2.72 17.80
C LEU A 8 -0.58 -1.81 18.53
N TYR A 9 -1.83 -1.77 18.08
CA TYR A 9 -2.91 -1.01 18.70
C TYR A 9 -3.03 -1.31 20.21
N TRP A 10 -3.17 -2.58 20.57
CA TRP A 10 -3.33 -3.00 21.95
C TRP A 10 -2.09 -2.75 22.79
N ARG A 11 -0.90 -2.88 22.19
CA ARG A 11 0.36 -2.56 22.86
C ARG A 11 0.46 -1.08 23.22
N GLU A 12 0.09 -0.20 22.30
CA GLU A 12 0.13 1.26 22.49
C GLU A 12 -0.96 1.71 23.47
N TRP A 13 -2.16 1.12 23.39
CA TRP A 13 -3.19 1.32 24.42
C TRP A 13 -2.70 0.89 25.81
N GLY A 14 -2.06 -0.28 25.91
CA GLY A 14 -1.46 -0.74 27.16
C GLY A 14 -0.38 0.22 27.68
N ALA A 15 0.35 0.90 26.80
CA ALA A 15 1.31 1.93 27.20
C ALA A 15 0.62 3.16 27.80
N VAL A 16 -0.48 3.63 27.21
CA VAL A 16 -1.31 4.71 27.77
C VAL A 16 -1.77 4.35 29.18
N VAL A 17 -2.36 3.16 29.35
CA VAL A 17 -2.86 2.70 30.65
C VAL A 17 -1.73 2.65 31.69
N ARG A 18 -0.56 2.13 31.33
CA ARG A 18 0.61 2.10 32.23
C ARG A 18 1.06 3.50 32.60
N THR A 19 1.23 4.40 31.63
CA THR A 19 1.65 5.78 31.88
C THR A 19 0.67 6.50 32.80
N CYS A 20 -0.64 6.40 32.56
CA CYS A 20 -1.65 7.01 33.44
C CYS A 20 -1.54 6.46 34.87
N LYS A 21 -1.48 5.14 35.04
CA LYS A 21 -1.36 4.51 36.36
C LYS A 21 -0.09 4.93 37.10
N THR A 22 1.05 4.97 36.43
CA THR A 22 2.33 5.38 37.02
C THR A 22 2.32 6.83 37.50
N ASN A 23 1.60 7.71 36.80
CA ASN A 23 1.50 9.13 37.15
C ASN A 23 0.29 9.45 38.05
N GLY A 24 -0.51 8.46 38.45
CA GLY A 24 -1.74 8.67 39.22
C GLY A 24 -2.85 9.40 38.47
N TRP A 25 -2.80 9.40 37.13
CA TRP A 25 -3.82 10.03 36.28
C TRP A 25 -5.00 9.08 36.04
N PRO A 26 -6.22 9.62 35.87
CA PRO A 26 -7.34 8.80 35.42
C PRO A 26 -7.00 8.20 34.04
N VAL A 27 -7.31 6.91 33.88
CA VAL A 27 -7.18 6.26 32.58
C VAL A 27 -8.34 6.78 31.72
N PRO A 28 -8.05 7.42 30.56
CA PRO A 28 -9.10 7.96 29.70
C PRO A 28 -9.95 6.82 29.12
N ASP A 29 -11.16 7.13 28.68
CA ASP A 29 -11.92 6.19 27.87
C ASP A 29 -11.30 6.08 26.46
N ARG A 30 -11.12 4.85 26.01
CA ARG A 30 -10.45 4.56 24.73
C ARG A 30 -11.31 4.97 23.54
N HIS A 31 -12.62 4.79 23.63
CA HIS A 31 -13.56 5.16 22.58
C HIS A 31 -13.66 6.68 22.46
N ASP A 32 -13.63 7.41 23.57
CA ASP A 32 -13.56 8.87 23.55
C ASP A 32 -12.29 9.37 22.84
N LEU A 33 -11.14 8.73 23.08
CA LEU A 33 -9.90 9.08 22.37
C LEU A 33 -9.99 8.83 20.87
N HIS A 34 -10.71 7.80 20.42
CA HIS A 34 -10.95 7.60 18.99
C HIS A 34 -11.79 8.73 18.41
N THR A 35 -12.88 9.07 19.09
CA THR A 35 -13.80 10.12 18.66
C THR A 35 -13.07 11.46 18.55
N GLN A 36 -12.20 11.78 19.51
CA GLN A 36 -11.36 12.97 19.47
C GLN A 36 -10.37 12.95 18.31
N ALA A 37 -9.69 11.82 18.06
CA ALA A 37 -8.68 11.72 17.01
C ALA A 37 -9.28 11.74 15.59
N LEU A 38 -10.49 11.19 15.42
CA LEU A 38 -11.11 10.98 14.10
C LEU A 38 -12.22 11.98 13.78
N GLY A 39 -12.72 12.71 14.78
CA GLY A 39 -13.89 13.59 14.63
C GLY A 39 -15.22 12.84 14.52
N GLY A 40 -15.26 11.56 14.88
CA GLY A 40 -16.48 10.75 14.84
C GLY A 40 -16.28 9.36 15.44
N ASP A 41 -17.39 8.71 15.80
CA ASP A 41 -17.36 7.35 16.34
C ASP A 41 -17.00 6.35 15.23
N LYS A 42 -15.91 5.61 15.47
CA LYS A 42 -15.49 4.51 14.63
C LYS A 42 -14.86 3.40 15.46
N SER A 43 -15.28 2.17 15.18
CA SER A 43 -14.63 0.99 15.75
C SER A 43 -13.22 0.82 15.18
N HIS A 44 -12.26 0.49 16.04
CA HIS A 44 -10.88 0.18 15.63
C HIS A 44 -10.76 -0.92 14.58
N LEU A 45 -11.72 -1.85 14.53
CA LEU A 45 -11.75 -2.89 13.49
C LEU A 45 -12.03 -2.31 12.09
N ALA A 46 -12.73 -1.19 12.02
CA ALA A 46 -13.09 -0.47 10.80
C ALA A 46 -12.11 0.65 10.44
N PHE A 47 -10.98 0.78 11.15
CA PHE A 47 -9.99 1.79 10.85
C PHE A 47 -9.37 1.59 9.48
N THR A 48 -9.35 2.67 8.72
CA THR A 48 -8.42 2.81 7.60
C THR A 48 -7.01 2.97 8.14
N ASN A 49 -6.04 2.85 7.25
CA ASN A 49 -4.65 3.16 7.55
C ASN A 49 -4.48 4.60 8.08
N ALA A 50 -5.21 5.58 7.53
CA ALA A 50 -5.13 6.96 8.00
C ALA A 50 -5.72 7.11 9.42
N ASP A 51 -6.89 6.53 9.66
CA ASP A 51 -7.53 6.54 10.99
C ASP A 51 -6.61 5.93 12.06
N PHE A 52 -5.99 4.81 11.71
CA PHE A 52 -5.09 4.09 12.60
C PHE A 52 -3.87 4.94 13.00
N ASP A 53 -3.28 5.69 12.06
CA ASP A 53 -2.15 6.56 12.36
C ASP A 53 -2.54 7.69 13.32
N LEU A 54 -3.70 8.32 13.10
CA LEU A 54 -4.20 9.41 13.94
C LEU A 54 -4.42 8.93 15.38
N VAL A 55 -5.05 7.77 15.54
CA VAL A 55 -5.29 7.18 16.86
C VAL A 55 -3.98 6.77 17.54
N LEU A 56 -3.01 6.22 16.80
CA LEU A 56 -1.69 5.94 17.36
C LEU A 56 -0.93 7.20 17.77
N ALA A 57 -1.06 8.30 17.01
CA ALA A 57 -0.49 9.58 17.38
C ALA A 57 -1.08 10.06 18.71
N GLN A 58 -2.40 9.97 18.87
CA GLN A 58 -3.09 10.31 20.12
C GLN A 58 -2.60 9.47 21.30
N PHE A 59 -2.47 8.15 21.13
CA PHE A 59 -1.96 7.26 22.19
C PHE A 59 -0.51 7.60 22.57
N ARG A 60 0.33 7.96 21.60
CA ARG A 60 1.73 8.33 21.85
C ARG A 60 1.87 9.72 22.48
N ALA A 61 1.00 10.67 22.15
CA ALA A 61 0.95 11.96 22.82
C ALA A 61 0.70 11.79 24.34
N ILE A 62 -0.09 10.81 24.74
CA ILE A 62 -0.37 10.53 26.16
C ILE A 62 0.75 9.70 26.80
N SER A 63 1.15 8.60 26.15
CA SER A 63 2.09 7.65 26.74
C SER A 63 3.56 8.12 26.70
N GLN A 64 3.90 8.96 25.72
CA GLN A 64 5.27 9.43 25.44
C GLN A 64 5.27 10.92 25.02
N PRO A 65 4.73 11.85 25.84
CA PRO A 65 4.56 13.25 25.46
C PRO A 65 5.88 13.96 25.12
N ALA A 66 6.97 13.61 25.80
CA ALA A 66 8.29 14.21 25.59
C ALA A 66 9.10 13.59 24.43
N ASN A 67 8.58 12.53 23.79
CA ASN A 67 9.31 11.85 22.71
C ASN A 67 9.05 12.53 21.35
N LEU A 68 9.82 13.59 21.07
CA LEU A 68 9.71 14.34 19.81
C LEU A 68 9.81 13.45 18.57
N HIS A 69 10.70 12.44 18.58
CA HIS A 69 10.86 11.54 17.44
C HIS A 69 9.58 10.73 17.18
N ALA A 70 8.89 10.27 18.22
CA ALA A 70 7.61 9.58 18.07
C ALA A 70 6.52 10.50 17.48
N GLN A 71 6.51 11.79 17.86
CA GLN A 71 5.56 12.76 17.34
C GLN A 71 5.82 13.08 15.86
N LEU A 72 7.08 13.36 15.49
CA LEU A 72 7.46 13.60 14.09
C LEU A 72 7.18 12.37 13.22
N ARG A 73 7.53 11.18 13.71
CA ARG A 73 7.24 9.92 13.00
C ARG A 73 5.74 9.69 12.80
N ALA A 74 4.88 10.14 13.71
CA ALA A 74 3.43 10.04 13.54
C ALA A 74 2.94 10.95 12.39
N GLN A 75 3.46 12.17 12.31
CA GLN A 75 3.18 13.10 11.21
C GLN A 75 3.66 12.56 9.85
N ASP A 76 4.81 11.87 9.82
CA ASP A 76 5.41 11.31 8.60
C ASP A 76 4.82 9.97 8.14
N GLN A 77 3.87 9.36 8.88
CA GLN A 77 3.32 8.05 8.53
C GLN A 77 2.80 7.93 7.09
N PRO A 78 2.06 8.91 6.52
CA PRO A 78 1.61 8.82 5.14
C PRO A 78 2.77 8.65 4.16
N ARG A 79 3.86 9.40 4.36
CA ARG A 79 5.07 9.33 3.54
C ARG A 79 5.77 7.98 3.71
N LEU A 80 6.03 7.56 4.94
CA LEU A 80 6.72 6.32 5.26
C LEU A 80 6.02 5.11 4.64
N ARG A 81 4.68 5.06 4.68
CA ARG A 81 3.91 3.99 4.05
C ARG A 81 4.00 3.99 2.54
N MET A 82 4.01 5.16 1.90
CA MET A 82 4.15 5.23 0.46
C MET A 82 5.54 4.77 0.00
N ILE A 83 6.60 5.15 0.73
CA ILE A 83 7.96 4.68 0.49
C ILE A 83 8.03 3.16 0.63
N TRP A 84 7.50 2.61 1.73
CA TRP A 84 7.42 1.17 1.94
C TRP A 84 6.66 0.48 0.78
N SER A 85 5.53 1.04 0.35
CA SER A 85 4.76 0.52 -0.78
C SER A 85 5.54 0.51 -2.09
N ILE A 86 6.32 1.56 -2.39
CA ILE A 86 7.17 1.62 -3.59
C ILE A 86 8.21 0.49 -3.57
N GLN A 87 8.87 0.32 -2.43
CA GLN A 87 9.90 -0.71 -2.26
C GLN A 87 9.36 -2.14 -2.40
N HIS A 88 8.07 -2.36 -2.13
CA HIS A 88 7.41 -3.66 -2.27
C HIS A 88 6.73 -3.86 -3.63
N LEU A 89 6.48 -2.78 -4.38
CA LEU A 89 5.87 -2.87 -5.72
C LEU A 89 6.88 -3.25 -6.80
N ALA A 90 8.15 -2.88 -6.63
CA ALA A 90 9.18 -3.17 -7.62
C ALA A 90 10.59 -3.25 -7.01
N PRO A 91 11.52 -3.95 -7.68
CA PRO A 91 12.92 -3.97 -7.27
C PRO A 91 13.56 -2.58 -7.26
N PRO A 92 14.56 -2.33 -6.39
CA PRO A 92 15.27 -1.05 -6.27
C PRO A 92 15.69 -0.42 -7.59
N ALA A 93 16.41 -1.16 -8.43
CA ALA A 93 16.90 -0.65 -9.70
C ALA A 93 15.77 -0.16 -10.63
N TYR A 94 14.62 -0.85 -10.63
CA TYR A 94 13.51 -0.54 -11.51
C TYR A 94 12.79 0.74 -11.11
N TRP A 95 12.40 0.88 -9.84
CA TRP A 95 11.72 2.10 -9.42
C TRP A 95 12.68 3.31 -9.39
N GLN A 96 13.96 3.10 -9.09
CA GLN A 96 14.98 4.17 -9.15
C GLN A 96 15.15 4.71 -10.56
N HIS A 97 15.18 3.83 -11.57
CA HIS A 97 15.22 4.24 -12.97
C HIS A 97 14.01 5.11 -13.34
N ILE A 98 12.80 4.70 -12.95
CA ILE A 98 11.57 5.46 -13.21
C ILE A 98 11.59 6.80 -12.47
N ALA A 99 12.03 6.81 -11.21
CA ALA A 99 12.13 8.02 -10.40
C ALA A 99 13.08 9.04 -11.03
N ARG A 100 14.29 8.61 -11.43
CA ARG A 100 15.26 9.48 -12.14
C ARG A 100 14.69 10.03 -13.44
N ALA A 101 14.08 9.17 -14.26
CA ALA A 101 13.52 9.58 -15.54
C ALA A 101 12.40 10.61 -15.39
N LYS A 102 11.61 10.55 -14.31
CA LYS A 102 10.41 11.37 -14.14
C LYS A 102 10.63 12.62 -13.27
N PHE A 103 11.52 12.54 -12.30
CA PHE A 103 11.71 13.58 -11.27
C PHE A 103 13.17 14.05 -11.17
N GLY A 104 14.08 13.51 -11.98
CA GLY A 104 15.50 13.87 -11.97
C GLY A 104 16.33 13.26 -10.83
N THR A 105 15.70 12.59 -9.86
CA THR A 105 16.39 11.93 -8.74
C THR A 105 15.77 10.58 -8.39
N ALA A 106 16.60 9.68 -7.85
CA ALA A 106 16.18 8.42 -7.21
C ALA A 106 16.09 8.52 -5.68
N ASP A 107 16.51 9.65 -5.11
CA ASP A 107 16.43 9.87 -3.68
C ASP A 107 14.97 10.09 -3.27
N LEU A 108 14.38 9.12 -2.59
CA LEU A 108 13.00 9.20 -2.12
C LEU A 108 12.83 10.29 -1.08
N ASP A 109 13.87 10.66 -0.31
CA ASP A 109 13.80 11.70 0.71
C ASP A 109 13.74 13.10 0.10
N ALA A 110 14.37 13.30 -1.05
CA ALA A 110 14.27 14.53 -1.83
C ALA A 110 12.93 14.72 -2.56
N LEU A 111 12.13 13.65 -2.75
CA LEU A 111 10.84 13.74 -3.43
C LEU A 111 9.75 14.30 -2.52
N SER A 112 8.89 15.16 -3.06
CA SER A 112 7.66 15.61 -2.38
C SER A 112 6.66 14.47 -2.22
N LEU A 113 5.75 14.58 -1.25
CA LEU A 113 4.72 13.55 -1.03
C LEU A 113 3.89 13.28 -2.30
N HIS A 114 3.59 14.33 -3.09
CA HIS A 114 2.89 14.19 -4.36
C HIS A 114 3.72 13.41 -5.40
N GLN A 115 5.03 13.66 -5.50
CA GLN A 115 5.91 12.91 -6.40
C GLN A 115 6.02 11.44 -6.00
N ILE A 116 6.15 11.15 -4.70
CA ILE A 116 6.14 9.76 -4.18
C ILE A 116 4.81 9.08 -4.51
N HIS A 117 3.68 9.76 -4.28
CA HIS A 117 2.37 9.24 -4.63
C HIS A 117 2.26 8.92 -6.13
N HIS A 118 2.72 9.82 -6.98
CA HIS A 118 2.70 9.64 -8.44
C HIS A 118 3.62 8.50 -8.89
N LEU A 119 4.80 8.34 -8.27
CA LEU A 119 5.68 7.20 -8.50
C LEU A 119 4.99 5.88 -8.16
N ARG A 120 4.37 5.79 -6.98
CA ARG A 120 3.62 4.61 -6.53
C ARG A 120 2.51 4.24 -7.53
N ILE A 121 1.69 5.21 -7.96
CA ILE A 121 0.62 4.96 -8.94
C ILE A 121 1.21 4.42 -10.25
N THR A 122 2.30 5.02 -10.72
CA THR A 122 2.98 4.59 -11.95
C THR A 122 3.44 3.14 -11.86
N LEU A 123 4.08 2.76 -10.75
CA LEU A 123 4.55 1.39 -10.51
C LEU A 123 3.39 0.39 -10.42
N ALA A 124 2.33 0.73 -9.67
CA ALA A 124 1.17 -0.13 -9.53
C ALA A 124 0.45 -0.37 -10.86
N ALA A 125 0.31 0.67 -11.70
CA ALA A 125 -0.28 0.55 -13.03
C ALA A 125 0.56 -0.38 -13.94
N ARG A 126 1.89 -0.22 -13.90
CA ARG A 126 2.81 -1.06 -14.70
C ARG A 126 2.86 -2.51 -14.24
N ALA A 127 2.80 -2.75 -12.93
CA ALA A 127 2.72 -4.12 -12.38
C ALA A 127 1.47 -4.84 -12.92
N ARG A 128 0.29 -4.19 -12.86
CA ARG A 128 -0.96 -4.75 -13.38
C ARG A 128 -0.90 -5.05 -14.88
N ALA A 129 -0.31 -4.15 -15.67
CA ALA A 129 -0.17 -4.34 -17.11
C ALA A 129 0.72 -5.56 -17.44
N LYS A 130 1.80 -5.77 -16.66
CA LYS A 130 2.66 -6.95 -16.80
C LYS A 130 1.93 -8.24 -16.47
N ASP A 131 1.09 -8.24 -15.43
CA ASP A 131 0.29 -9.40 -15.04
C ASP A 131 -0.73 -9.75 -16.13
N SER A 132 -1.41 -8.75 -16.72
CA SER A 132 -2.34 -8.98 -17.83
C SER A 132 -1.67 -9.55 -19.09
N GLN A 133 -0.46 -9.08 -19.43
CA GLN A 133 0.30 -9.62 -20.57
C GLN A 133 0.82 -11.04 -20.32
N SER A 134 1.02 -11.41 -19.06
CA SER A 134 1.47 -12.77 -18.69
C SER A 134 0.31 -13.76 -18.66
N GLY A 135 -0.93 -13.29 -18.50
CA GLY A 135 -2.15 -14.11 -18.52
C GLY A 135 -2.70 -14.45 -19.90
N ASP A 136 -2.35 -13.67 -20.94
CA ASP A 136 -2.88 -13.81 -22.31
C ASP A 136 -2.06 -14.76 -23.20
N ASN A 137 -1.10 -15.49 -22.63
CA ASN A 137 -0.21 -16.41 -23.36
C ASN A 137 -0.57 -17.88 -23.05
N LEU A 138 -1.80 -18.29 -23.38
CA LEU A 138 -2.19 -19.71 -23.52
C LEU A 138 -2.06 -20.12 -25.00
N PRO A 139 -1.18 -21.08 -25.36
CA PRO A 139 -1.08 -21.58 -26.72
C PRO A 139 -2.06 -22.76 -26.89
N GLY A 140 -3.09 -22.61 -27.71
CA GLY A 140 -3.97 -23.73 -28.03
C GLY A 140 -5.14 -23.37 -28.94
N SER A 141 -5.19 -24.03 -30.10
CA SER A 141 -6.24 -24.01 -31.14
C SER A 141 -6.09 -22.96 -32.24
N ARG A 142 -5.08 -23.15 -33.09
CA ARG A 142 -5.28 -22.99 -34.54
C ARG A 142 -5.92 -24.28 -35.06
N PRO A 143 -7.10 -24.27 -35.70
CA PRO A 143 -7.52 -25.43 -36.47
C PRO A 143 -6.66 -25.52 -37.74
N ASP A 144 -6.01 -26.68 -37.90
CA ASP A 144 -5.35 -27.11 -39.13
C ASP A 144 -6.27 -26.90 -40.33
N SER A 145 -5.88 -25.98 -41.21
CA SER A 145 -6.45 -25.85 -42.55
C SER A 145 -5.47 -26.46 -43.53
N ASP A 146 -5.32 -27.79 -43.46
CA ASP A 146 -4.59 -28.57 -44.44
C ASP A 146 -5.61 -29.21 -45.38
N GLN A 147 -6.03 -28.45 -46.39
CA GLN A 147 -6.80 -28.97 -47.52
C GLN A 147 -6.06 -28.60 -48.80
N ALA A 148 -5.19 -29.51 -49.22
CA ALA A 148 -4.54 -29.50 -50.51
C ALA A 148 -5.58 -29.69 -51.65
N PRO A 149 -5.39 -29.06 -52.82
CA PRO A 149 -6.24 -29.27 -53.99
C PRO A 149 -5.78 -30.50 -54.78
N ALA A 150 -6.69 -31.43 -55.06
CA ALA A 150 -6.47 -32.51 -56.03
C ALA A 150 -7.21 -32.19 -57.33
N ALA A 151 -6.44 -31.96 -58.38
CA ALA A 151 -6.91 -31.75 -59.73
C ALA A 151 -7.18 -33.08 -60.47
N ALA A 152 -8.22 -33.04 -61.31
CA ALA A 152 -8.36 -33.63 -62.65
C ALA A 152 -8.36 -35.16 -62.85
N SER A 153 -9.45 -35.63 -63.49
CA SER A 153 -9.48 -36.57 -64.64
C SER A 153 -10.94 -36.65 -65.19
N PRO A 154 -11.20 -37.16 -66.41
CA PRO A 154 -11.06 -36.51 -67.73
C PRO A 154 -12.42 -36.48 -68.50
N PRO A 155 -12.47 -35.96 -69.76
CA PRO A 155 -13.70 -35.98 -70.56
C PRO A 155 -13.78 -37.19 -71.52
N ALA A 156 -14.97 -37.80 -71.61
CA ALA A 156 -15.50 -38.59 -72.73
C ALA A 156 -17.03 -38.66 -72.49
N GLY A 157 -17.97 -38.30 -73.36
CA GLY A 157 -17.97 -38.26 -74.81
C GLY A 157 -18.97 -39.32 -75.33
N ALA A 158 -20.27 -38.98 -75.35
CA ALA A 158 -21.34 -39.53 -76.21
C ALA A 158 -22.64 -38.73 -76.00
#